data_AF-A0A1K1MGK3-F1
#
_entry.id   AF-A0A1K1MGK3-F1
#
_cell.length_a   1.000
_cell.length_b   1.000
_cell.length_c   1.000
_cell.angle_alpha   90.00
_cell.angle_beta   90.00
_cell.angle_gamma   90.00
#
_symmetry.space_group_name_H-M   'P 1'
#
loop_
_entity.id
_entity.type
_entity.pdbx_description
1 polymer ?
#
loop_
_entity_poly.entity_id
_entity_poly.type
_entity_poly.pdbx_seq_one_letter_code
_entity_poly.pdbx_strand_id
1 'polypeptide(L)' 'MYNILNNFLKLTDERLMSGQAFIKLVEKDRSSIESAKFIPPTLGSNSLSGRVRVKLKPGHRYATK' A
#
# COMPACT_ATOMS: atom_id res chain seq x y z
N MET A 1 -17.29 -33.46 0.78
CA MET A 1 -16.59 -32.45 -0.05
C MET A 1 -17.18 -31.08 0.24
N TYR A 2 -16.55 -30.30 1.12
CA TYR A 2 -16.84 -28.88 1.30
C TYR A 2 -15.50 -28.19 1.59
N ASN A 3 -14.99 -27.45 0.61
CA ASN A 3 -13.75 -26.69 0.77
C ASN A 3 -14.04 -25.47 1.65
N ILE A 4 -13.71 -25.65 2.92
CA ILE A 4 -13.73 -24.65 3.98
C ILE A 4 -12.71 -23.55 3.63
N LEU A 5 -13.22 -22.37 3.29
CA LEU A 5 -12.70 -21.07 3.76
C LEU A 5 -11.17 -20.85 3.71
N ASN A 6 -10.51 -21.05 2.56
CA ASN A 6 -9.20 -20.43 2.30
C ASN A 6 -9.34 -19.00 1.77
N ASN A 7 -10.09 -18.18 2.51
CA ASN A 7 -10.11 -16.71 2.34
C ASN A 7 -9.41 -16.03 3.53
N PHE A 8 -8.54 -16.77 4.24
CA PHE A 8 -7.66 -16.23 5.25
C PHE A 8 -6.44 -15.61 4.56
N LEU A 9 -6.37 -14.28 4.61
CA LEU A 9 -5.14 -13.52 4.48
C LEU A 9 -4.43 -13.64 3.11
N LYS A 10 -5.08 -13.20 2.03
CA LYS A 10 -4.33 -12.34 1.10
C LYS A 10 -4.00 -11.06 1.87
N LEU A 11 -2.96 -11.13 2.70
CA LEU A 11 -2.14 -9.98 3.07
C LEU A 11 -1.65 -9.44 1.73
N THR A 12 -2.45 -8.59 1.10
CA THR A 12 -2.03 -7.85 -0.07
C THR A 12 -0.80 -7.08 0.38
N ASP A 13 0.37 -7.48 -0.11
CA ASP A 13 1.64 -6.75 0.05
C ASP A 13 1.53 -5.30 -0.46
N GLU A 14 0.43 -4.99 -1.14
CA GLU A 14 0.00 -3.67 -1.57
C GLU A 14 -0.68 -2.89 -0.44
N ARG A 15 -0.04 -1.81 -0.01
CA ARG A 15 -0.54 -0.85 0.98
C ARG A 15 -0.97 0.44 0.31
N LEU A 16 -2.16 0.92 0.63
CA LEU A 16 -2.61 2.27 0.31
C LEU A 16 -2.08 3.25 1.36
N MET A 17 -1.40 4.30 0.92
CA MET A 17 -0.88 5.36 1.78
C MET A 17 -1.11 6.74 1.17
N SER A 18 -1.05 7.78 2.02
CA SER A 18 -1.07 9.16 1.55
C SER A 18 0.25 9.51 0.86
N GLY A 19 0.26 10.57 0.04
CA GLY A 19 1.49 11.05 -0.59
C GLY A 19 2.59 11.38 0.42
N GLN A 20 2.25 11.97 1.57
CA GLN A 20 3.20 12.26 2.64
C GLN A 20 3.80 10.99 3.26
N ALA A 21 2.98 9.96 3.50
CA ALA A 21 3.46 8.69 4.03
C ALA A 21 4.35 7.95 3.02
N PHE A 22 4.04 8.07 1.72
CA PHE A 22 4.88 7.55 0.64
C PHE A 22 6.23 8.24 0.59
N ILE A 23 6.28 9.58 0.66
CA ILE A 23 7.53 10.33 0.70
C ILE A 23 8.40 9.88 1.87
N LYS A 24 7.82 9.79 3.09
CA LYS A 24 8.54 9.29 4.28
C LYS A 24 9.06 7.87 4.11
N LEU A 25 8.30 6.99 3.46
CA LEU A 25 8.72 5.62 3.17
C LEU A 25 9.90 5.61 2.18
N VAL A 26 9.83 6.40 1.11
CA VAL A 26 10.89 6.51 0.11
C VAL A 26 12.17 7.07 0.72
N GLU A 27 12.06 8.09 1.57
CA GLU A 27 13.22 8.66 2.29
C GLU A 27 13.86 7.65 3.25
N LYS A 28 13.03 6.85 3.93
CA LYS A 28 13.51 5.90 4.94
C LYS A 28 14.11 4.63 4.34
N ASP A 29 13.43 4.03 3.38
CA ASP A 29 13.78 2.70 2.86
C ASP A 29 13.23 2.50 1.44
N ARG A 30 13.74 3.27 0.49
CA ARG A 30 13.36 3.15 -0.94
C ARG A 30 13.59 1.75 -1.50
N SER A 31 14.64 1.04 -1.05
CA SER A 31 15.02 -0.27 -1.59
C SER A 31 14.04 -1.37 -1.20
N SER A 32 13.25 -1.17 -0.14
CA SER A 32 12.15 -2.05 0.26
C SER A 32 10.92 -1.98 -0.65
N ILE A 33 10.81 -0.95 -1.49
CA ILE A 33 9.66 -0.78 -2.40
C ILE A 33 9.86 -1.67 -3.63
N GLU A 34 8.90 -2.56 -3.87
CA GLU A 34 8.83 -3.36 -5.09
C GLU A 34 8.14 -2.57 -6.21
N SER A 35 7.00 -1.93 -5.91
CA SER A 35 6.30 -1.08 -6.86
C SER A 35 5.49 0.01 -6.17
N ALA A 36 5.22 1.11 -6.87
CA ALA A 36 4.36 2.18 -6.39
C ALA A 36 3.50 2.72 -7.55
N LYS A 37 2.20 2.89 -7.30
CA LYS A 37 1.23 3.42 -8.27
C LYS A 37 0.40 4.53 -7.64
N PHE A 38 0.37 5.69 -8.29
CA PHE A 38 -0.53 6.78 -7.91
C PHE A 38 -1.97 6.45 -8.30
N ILE A 39 -2.88 6.70 -7.38
CA ILE A 39 -4.32 6.55 -7.54
C ILE A 39 -4.91 7.96 -7.41
N PRO A 40 -5.38 8.55 -8.51
CA PRO A 40 -6.00 9.86 -8.46
C PRO A 40 -7.26 9.81 -7.57
N PRO A 41 -7.61 10.93 -6.92
CA PRO A 41 -8.87 11.01 -6.20
C PRO A 41 -10.04 10.81 -7.17
N THR A 42 -11.10 10.15 -6.71
CA THR A 42 -12.32 10.00 -7.51
C THR A 42 -12.98 11.36 -7.71
N LEU A 43 -13.50 11.60 -8.91
CA LEU A 43 -14.27 12.81 -9.23
C LEU A 43 -15.46 12.93 -8.24
N GLY A 44 -15.62 14.11 -7.62
CA GLY A 44 -16.63 14.34 -6.59
C GLY A 44 -16.22 13.97 -5.15
N SER A 45 -14.99 13.48 -4.95
CA SER A 45 -14.42 13.33 -3.61
C SER A 45 -13.99 14.68 -3.04
N ASN A 46 -14.28 14.92 -1.76
CA ASN A 46 -13.74 16.07 -1.01
C ASN A 46 -12.22 15.96 -0.75
N SER A 47 -11.59 14.85 -1.14
CA SER A 47 -10.15 14.62 -1.00
C SER A 47 -9.42 15.08 -2.26
N LEU A 48 -8.75 16.24 -2.17
CA LEU A 48 -7.86 16.78 -3.21
C LEU A 48 -6.59 15.94 -3.43
N SER A 49 -6.19 15.17 -2.43
CA SER A 49 -4.94 14.41 -2.42
C SER A 49 -5.18 12.96 -2.84
N GLY A 50 -4.61 12.57 -3.98
CA GLY A 50 -4.59 11.18 -4.42
C GLY A 50 -3.83 10.27 -3.44
N ARG A 51 -4.09 8.97 -3.54
CA ARG A 51 -3.43 7.95 -2.72
C ARG A 51 -2.32 7.27 -3.52
N VAL A 52 -1.33 6.72 -2.84
CA VAL A 52 -0.30 5.90 -3.45
C VAL A 52 -0.51 4.47 -2.99
N ARG A 53 -0.62 3.54 -3.93
CA ARG A 53 -0.59 2.11 -3.66
C ARG A 53 0.84 1.63 -3.81
N VAL A 54 1.40 1.07 -2.75
CA VAL A 54 2.80 0.64 -2.69
C VAL A 54 2.86 -0.83 -2.38
N LYS A 55 3.57 -1.61 -3.20
CA LYS A 55 3.93 -2.99 -2.91
C LYS A 55 5.33 -3.01 -2.32
N LEU A 56 5.49 -3.65 -1.16
CA LEU A 56 6.80 -3.86 -0.54
C LEU A 56 7.36 -5.22 -0.93
N LYS A 57 8.70 -5.32 -0.95
CA LYS A 57 9.37 -6.60 -1.12
C LYS A 57 9.03 -7.54 0.04
N PRO A 58 8.90 -8.85 -0.22
CA PRO A 58 8.66 -9.83 0.83
C PRO A 58 9.75 -9.77 1.91
N GLY A 59 9.34 -9.81 3.17
CA GLY A 59 10.24 -9.68 4.33
C GLY A 59 10.43 -8.24 4.84
N HIS A 60 10.06 -7.21 4.07
CA HIS A 60 10.06 -5.83 4.54
C HIS A 60 8.69 -5.44 5.10
N ARG A 61 8.63 -5.09 6.40
CA ARG A 61 7.44 -4.52 7.04
C ARG A 61 7.69 -3.06 7.36
N TYR A 62 6.92 -2.16 6.77
CA TYR A 62 6.89 -0.77 7.21
C TYR A 62 6.11 -0.69 8.53
N ALA A 63 6.84 -0.62 9.64
CA ALA A 63 6.28 -0.36 10.95
C ALA A 63 5.72 1.07 10.99
N THR A 64 4.42 1.21 10.76
CA THR A 64 3.68 2.37 11.27
C THR A 64 3.62 2.22 12.78
N LYS A 65 4.52 2.91 13.49
CA LYS A 65 4.32 3.24 14.90
C LYS A 65 3.16 4.22 15.01
#